data_AF-A0A060YPD0-F1
#
_entry.id   AF-A0A060YPD0-F1
#
_cell.length_a   1.000
_cell.length_b   1.000
_cell.length_c   1.000
_cell.angle_alpha   90.00
_cell.angle_beta   90.00
_cell.angle_gamma   90.00
#
_symmetry.space_group_name_H-M   'P 1'
#
loop_
_entity.id
_entity.type
_entity.pdbx_description
1 polymer ?
#
loop_
_entity_poly.entity_id
_entity_poly.type
_entity_poly.pdbx_seq_one_letter_code
_entity_poly.pdbx_strand_id
1 'polypeptide(L)'
;MSSSAHDLLSFSVFSLFPLPLLQVKSNAVRALGNLLHFLSVSQLTRPGFQRPLEEAVSALVTTVQSEATMKVRWNACYALGNAFRNPALPLDSASWSGDAFSALCCVVTSCQNFKVRIKSAAALSVPACRHCYGDAERFGHVWRSLAAALEHSEETQDFLEYRYCSSLRHTLTHTLTHLLRLSQSQDMPALGMSLVMEEGRGFKEHLVKYLRGEGGMDGGRRGGGGGTEGRERKGEERVRTLGETLERLRSLCVDGEEDGEEERSALVVVAFLEDVLRSCEELK
;
A
#
# COMPACT_ATOMS: atom_id res chain seq x y z
N MET A 1 -14.67 -31.85 0.52
CA MET A 1 -14.17 -30.63 1.22
C MET A 1 -14.57 -29.29 0.55
N SER A 2 -15.33 -29.27 -0.57
CA SER A 2 -15.64 -28.04 -1.33
C SER A 2 -16.95 -27.31 -0.96
N SER A 3 -17.82 -27.92 -0.14
CA SER A 3 -19.03 -27.25 0.39
C SER A 3 -18.67 -26.24 1.48
N SER A 4 -17.75 -26.61 2.36
CA SER A 4 -17.44 -25.86 3.58
C SER A 4 -16.98 -24.42 3.33
N ALA A 5 -16.21 -24.11 2.28
CA ALA A 5 -15.74 -22.74 2.03
C ALA A 5 -16.85 -21.78 1.54
N HIS A 6 -17.77 -22.28 0.72
CA HIS A 6 -18.94 -21.52 0.26
C HIS A 6 -19.90 -21.29 1.43
N ASP A 7 -20.16 -22.33 2.21
CA ASP A 7 -21.04 -22.28 3.38
C ASP A 7 -20.44 -21.36 4.47
N LEU A 8 -19.12 -21.37 4.64
CA LEU A 8 -18.42 -20.47 5.58
C LEU A 8 -18.52 -19.00 5.17
N LEU A 9 -18.40 -18.64 3.89
CA LEU A 9 -18.57 -17.24 3.47
C LEU A 9 -20.02 -16.79 3.53
N SER A 10 -20.95 -17.61 3.01
CA SER A 10 -22.38 -17.29 3.04
C SER A 10 -22.88 -17.13 4.48
N PHE A 11 -22.49 -18.02 5.38
CA PHE A 11 -22.81 -17.92 6.81
C PHE A 11 -22.08 -16.76 7.51
N SER A 12 -20.82 -16.49 7.16
CA SER A 12 -20.04 -15.41 7.78
C SER A 12 -20.56 -14.02 7.41
N VAL A 13 -20.97 -13.83 6.15
CA VAL A 13 -21.49 -12.54 5.65
C VAL A 13 -22.88 -12.27 6.23
N PHE A 14 -23.80 -13.25 6.21
CA PHE A 14 -25.19 -13.05 6.65
C PHE A 14 -25.38 -13.06 8.18
N SER A 15 -24.53 -13.75 8.96
CA SER A 15 -24.76 -13.93 10.40
C SER A 15 -23.84 -13.12 11.32
N LEU A 16 -22.71 -12.56 10.86
CA LEU A 16 -21.78 -11.85 11.74
C LEU A 16 -21.89 -10.33 11.77
N PHE A 17 -22.45 -9.68 10.74
CA PHE A 17 -22.42 -8.22 10.67
C PHE A 17 -23.39 -7.44 11.57
N PRO A 18 -24.56 -7.98 12.00
CA PRO A 18 -25.37 -7.34 13.04
C PRO A 18 -24.94 -7.66 14.47
N LEU A 19 -23.83 -8.37 14.71
CA LEU A 19 -23.48 -8.81 16.09
C LEU A 19 -22.95 -7.65 16.97
N PRO A 20 -23.50 -7.44 18.17
CA PRO A 20 -23.18 -6.29 19.04
C PRO A 20 -21.83 -6.38 19.77
N LEU A 21 -21.01 -7.40 19.53
CA LEU A 21 -19.76 -7.63 20.26
C LEU A 21 -18.53 -7.30 19.40
N LEU A 22 -17.84 -6.20 19.75
CA LEU A 22 -16.61 -5.70 19.10
C LEU A 22 -15.53 -6.77 18.87
N GLN A 23 -15.40 -7.72 19.79
CA GLN A 23 -14.45 -8.83 19.68
C GLN A 23 -14.82 -9.82 18.58
N VAL A 24 -16.12 -10.10 18.41
CA VAL A 24 -16.63 -10.99 17.36
C VAL A 24 -16.38 -10.36 15.98
N LYS A 25 -16.67 -9.07 15.81
CA LYS A 25 -16.37 -8.33 14.57
C LYS A 25 -14.88 -8.34 14.24
N SER A 26 -14.01 -8.08 15.23
CA SER A 26 -12.57 -8.07 15.06
C SER A 26 -12.01 -9.43 14.60
N ASN A 27 -12.51 -10.54 15.15
CA ASN A 27 -12.09 -11.89 14.75
C ASN A 27 -12.71 -12.31 13.41
N ALA A 28 -13.96 -11.94 13.14
CA ALA A 28 -14.65 -12.18 11.87
C ALA A 28 -13.91 -11.58 10.68
N VAL A 29 -13.58 -10.29 10.77
CA VAL A 29 -12.84 -9.55 9.74
C VAL A 29 -11.50 -10.23 9.43
N ARG A 30 -10.81 -10.72 10.46
CA ARG A 30 -9.53 -11.40 10.29
C ARG A 30 -9.67 -12.80 9.70
N ALA A 31 -10.69 -13.55 10.11
CA ALA A 31 -11.03 -14.83 9.51
C ALA A 31 -11.37 -14.66 8.01
N LEU A 32 -12.12 -13.62 7.67
CA LEU A 32 -12.50 -13.29 6.30
C LEU A 32 -11.27 -12.99 5.43
N GLY A 33 -10.36 -12.13 5.90
CA GLY A 33 -9.12 -11.85 5.18
C GLY A 33 -8.20 -13.06 4.99
N ASN A 34 -8.16 -13.97 5.97
CA ASN A 34 -7.44 -15.24 5.81
C ASN A 34 -8.10 -16.16 4.79
N LEU A 35 -9.43 -16.27 4.83
CA LEU A 35 -10.18 -17.06 3.86
C LEU A 35 -9.92 -16.52 2.45
N LEU A 36 -10.11 -15.22 2.23
CA LEU A 36 -9.84 -14.56 0.95
C LEU A 36 -8.40 -14.79 0.44
N HIS A 37 -7.42 -14.81 1.34
CA HIS A 37 -6.03 -15.09 0.97
C HIS A 37 -5.81 -16.51 0.43
N PHE A 38 -6.49 -17.51 1.01
CA PHE A 38 -6.25 -18.93 0.70
C PHE A 38 -7.21 -19.55 -0.31
N LEU A 39 -8.20 -18.80 -0.80
CA LEU A 39 -9.13 -19.31 -1.81
C LEU A 39 -8.41 -19.60 -3.13
N SER A 40 -8.62 -20.79 -3.68
CA SER A 40 -8.04 -21.20 -4.95
C SER A 40 -8.81 -20.60 -6.14
N VAL A 41 -8.14 -20.53 -7.29
CA VAL A 41 -8.77 -20.18 -8.58
C VAL A 41 -10.03 -21.01 -8.82
N SER A 42 -9.96 -22.33 -8.59
CA SER A 42 -11.09 -23.25 -8.77
C SER A 42 -12.30 -22.98 -7.87
N GLN A 43 -12.10 -22.30 -6.73
CA GLN A 43 -13.20 -21.87 -5.85
C GLN A 43 -13.76 -20.54 -6.34
N LEU A 44 -12.89 -19.60 -6.73
CA LEU A 44 -13.26 -18.25 -7.16
C LEU A 44 -13.98 -18.22 -8.51
N THR A 45 -13.69 -19.16 -9.41
CA THR A 45 -14.35 -19.26 -10.72
C THR A 45 -15.73 -19.94 -10.67
N ARG A 46 -16.15 -20.45 -9.50
CA ARG A 46 -17.49 -21.04 -9.36
C ARG A 46 -18.55 -19.92 -9.44
N PRO A 47 -19.56 -20.02 -10.33
CA PRO A 47 -20.56 -18.97 -10.49
C PRO A 47 -21.27 -18.55 -9.19
N GLY A 48 -21.58 -19.52 -8.32
CA GLY A 48 -22.22 -19.25 -7.02
C GLY A 48 -21.31 -18.57 -5.99
N PHE A 49 -20.02 -18.42 -6.27
CA PHE A 49 -19.02 -17.92 -5.33
C PHE A 49 -18.62 -16.46 -5.59
N GLN A 50 -18.94 -15.92 -6.77
CA GLN A 50 -18.67 -14.51 -7.11
C GLN A 50 -19.39 -13.57 -6.14
N ARG A 51 -20.70 -13.73 -5.93
CA ARG A 51 -21.46 -12.88 -5.01
C ARG A 51 -20.96 -12.92 -3.56
N PRO A 52 -20.73 -14.09 -2.93
CA PRO A 52 -20.13 -14.15 -1.59
C PRO A 52 -18.75 -13.49 -1.49
N LEU A 53 -17.94 -13.56 -2.55
CA LEU A 53 -16.65 -12.86 -2.61
C LEU A 53 -16.84 -11.34 -2.59
N GLU A 54 -17.72 -10.82 -3.44
CA GLU A 54 -18.01 -9.37 -3.52
C GLU A 54 -18.59 -8.87 -2.19
N GLU A 55 -19.55 -9.58 -1.61
CA GLU A 55 -20.13 -9.25 -0.31
C GLU A 55 -19.08 -9.29 0.81
N ALA A 56 -18.16 -10.26 0.78
CA ALA A 56 -17.05 -10.34 1.73
C ALA A 56 -16.12 -9.13 1.63
N VAL A 57 -15.70 -8.75 0.43
CA VAL A 57 -14.82 -7.59 0.23
C VAL A 57 -15.54 -6.30 0.59
N SER A 58 -16.80 -6.13 0.14
CA SER A 58 -17.64 -4.99 0.50
C SER A 58 -17.77 -4.83 2.01
N ALA A 59 -17.95 -5.92 2.75
CA ALA A 59 -18.04 -5.89 4.20
C ALA A 59 -16.71 -5.43 4.85
N LEU A 60 -15.56 -5.83 4.30
CA LEU A 60 -14.26 -5.31 4.72
C LEU A 60 -14.12 -3.81 4.44
N VAL A 61 -14.48 -3.36 3.22
CA VAL A 61 -14.46 -1.95 2.80
C VAL A 61 -15.32 -1.08 3.70
N THR A 62 -16.58 -1.47 3.93
CA THR A 62 -17.48 -0.77 4.85
C THR A 62 -16.89 -0.72 6.26
N THR A 63 -16.25 -1.80 6.72
CA THR A 63 -15.61 -1.80 8.05
C THR A 63 -14.43 -0.83 8.13
N VAL A 64 -13.61 -0.73 7.09
CA VAL A 64 -12.49 0.23 6.99
C VAL A 64 -12.99 1.68 7.09
N GLN A 65 -14.08 1.99 6.41
CA GLN A 65 -14.69 3.34 6.34
C GLN A 65 -15.57 3.69 7.54
N SER A 66 -16.07 2.70 8.27
CA SER A 66 -16.97 2.91 9.41
C SER A 66 -16.33 3.61 10.61
N GLU A 67 -17.17 4.07 11.55
CA GLU A 67 -16.79 4.55 12.88
C GLU A 67 -16.47 3.41 13.87
N ALA A 68 -16.19 2.19 13.39
CA ALA A 68 -15.78 1.10 14.25
C ALA A 68 -14.51 1.45 15.04
N THR A 69 -14.31 0.78 16.18
CA THR A 69 -13.10 0.96 17.00
C THR A 69 -11.83 0.82 16.16
N MET A 70 -10.77 1.54 16.52
CA MET A 70 -9.50 1.52 15.79
C MET A 70 -8.93 0.10 15.62
N LYS A 71 -9.15 -0.80 16.59
CA LYS A 71 -8.77 -2.22 16.48
C LYS A 71 -9.50 -2.94 15.35
N VAL A 72 -10.80 -2.69 15.19
CA VAL A 72 -11.61 -3.31 14.12
C VAL A 72 -11.18 -2.75 12.76
N ARG A 73 -11.01 -1.44 12.63
CA ARG A 73 -10.52 -0.79 11.40
C ARG A 73 -9.11 -1.26 11.02
N TRP A 74 -8.22 -1.38 12.02
CA TRP A 74 -6.87 -1.96 11.84
C TRP A 74 -6.95 -3.39 11.30
N ASN A 75 -7.82 -4.24 11.85
CA ASN A 75 -8.01 -5.61 11.37
C ASN A 75 -8.59 -5.64 9.96
N ALA A 76 -9.46 -4.69 9.60
CA ALA A 76 -10.05 -4.63 8.27
C ALA A 76 -9.02 -4.22 7.21
N CYS A 77 -8.16 -3.24 7.51
CA CYS A 77 -7.02 -2.90 6.65
C CYS A 77 -6.08 -4.11 6.50
N TYR A 78 -5.78 -4.81 7.60
CA TYR A 78 -4.99 -6.04 7.56
C TYR A 78 -5.65 -7.12 6.70
N ALA A 79 -6.95 -7.32 6.83
CA ALA A 79 -7.71 -8.32 6.08
C ALA A 79 -7.74 -8.04 4.58
N LEU A 80 -7.94 -6.78 4.16
CA LEU A 80 -7.81 -6.37 2.76
C LEU A 80 -6.40 -6.60 2.23
N GLY A 81 -5.38 -6.19 2.98
CA GLY A 81 -3.98 -6.46 2.62
C GLY A 81 -3.68 -7.95 2.50
N ASN A 82 -4.28 -8.80 3.34
CA ASN A 82 -4.11 -10.24 3.23
C ASN A 82 -4.84 -10.82 2.02
N ALA A 83 -6.05 -10.33 1.72
CA ALA A 83 -6.80 -10.71 0.52
C ALA A 83 -6.00 -10.38 -0.74
N PHE A 84 -5.41 -9.17 -0.84
CA PHE A 84 -4.61 -8.74 -1.99
C PHE A 84 -3.37 -9.61 -2.26
N ARG A 85 -2.93 -10.44 -1.31
CA ARG A 85 -1.85 -11.41 -1.53
C ARG A 85 -2.29 -12.60 -2.37
N ASN A 86 -3.60 -12.80 -2.57
CA ASN A 86 -4.11 -13.88 -3.39
C ASN A 86 -4.07 -13.47 -4.88
N PRO A 87 -3.18 -14.06 -5.70
CA PRO A 87 -3.08 -13.73 -7.12
C PRO A 87 -4.32 -14.17 -7.93
N ALA A 88 -5.18 -15.02 -7.36
CA ALA A 88 -6.42 -15.44 -7.99
C ALA A 88 -7.55 -14.40 -7.86
N LEU A 89 -7.38 -13.35 -7.03
CA LEU A 89 -8.36 -12.27 -6.96
C LEU A 89 -8.24 -11.32 -8.16
N PRO A 90 -9.35 -11.00 -8.84
CA PRO A 90 -9.35 -10.16 -10.02
C PRO A 90 -9.26 -8.66 -9.65
N LEU A 91 -8.15 -8.22 -9.05
CA LEU A 91 -7.97 -6.82 -8.62
C LEU A 91 -7.99 -5.81 -9.77
N ASP A 92 -7.65 -6.24 -10.97
CA ASP A 92 -7.64 -5.46 -12.20
C ASP A 92 -9.06 -5.25 -12.76
N SER A 93 -9.93 -6.25 -12.70
CA SER A 93 -11.25 -6.21 -13.35
C SER A 93 -12.46 -6.17 -12.41
N ALA A 94 -12.29 -6.45 -11.11
CA ALA A 94 -13.39 -6.46 -10.16
C ALA A 94 -13.97 -5.06 -9.90
N SER A 95 -15.30 -4.96 -9.91
CA SER A 95 -16.04 -3.74 -9.57
C SER A 95 -15.71 -3.22 -8.15
N TRP A 96 -15.56 -4.13 -7.18
CA TRP A 96 -15.23 -3.78 -5.79
C TRP A 96 -13.78 -3.33 -5.57
N SER A 97 -12.88 -3.55 -6.55
CA SER A 97 -11.45 -3.24 -6.38
C SER A 97 -11.22 -1.75 -6.18
N GLY A 98 -11.91 -0.92 -6.97
CA GLY A 98 -11.84 0.55 -6.85
C GLY A 98 -12.24 1.05 -5.47
N ASP A 99 -13.32 0.51 -4.91
CA ASP A 99 -13.79 0.86 -3.57
C ASP A 99 -12.79 0.43 -2.48
N ALA A 100 -12.16 -0.73 -2.65
CA ALA A 100 -11.15 -1.23 -1.72
C ALA A 100 -9.89 -0.33 -1.70
N PHE A 101 -9.37 0.07 -2.86
CA PHE A 101 -8.25 1.01 -2.95
C PHE A 101 -8.63 2.39 -2.39
N SER A 102 -9.80 2.91 -2.76
CA SER A 102 -10.31 4.20 -2.28
C SER A 102 -10.46 4.22 -0.76
N ALA A 103 -11.01 3.16 -0.16
CA ALA A 103 -11.16 3.05 1.29
C ALA A 103 -9.79 3.05 2.01
N LEU A 104 -8.81 2.32 1.49
CA LEU A 104 -7.45 2.33 2.03
C LEU A 104 -6.79 3.70 1.88
N CYS A 105 -6.97 4.38 0.74
CA CYS A 105 -6.48 5.75 0.49
C CYS A 105 -7.09 6.75 1.48
N CYS A 106 -8.40 6.72 1.69
CA CYS A 106 -9.07 7.56 2.68
C CYS A 106 -8.53 7.32 4.10
N VAL A 107 -8.28 6.06 4.49
CA VAL A 107 -7.79 5.75 5.84
C VAL A 107 -6.32 6.14 6.04
N VAL A 108 -5.47 5.97 5.03
CA VAL A 108 -4.05 6.34 5.18
C VAL A 108 -3.85 7.85 5.32
N THR A 109 -4.73 8.65 4.71
CA THR A 109 -4.69 10.12 4.79
C THR A 109 -5.39 10.67 6.03
N SER A 110 -6.60 10.21 6.35
CA SER A 110 -7.48 10.89 7.31
C SER A 110 -7.57 10.25 8.71
N CYS A 111 -7.13 9.01 8.89
CA CYS A 111 -7.32 8.32 10.18
C CYS A 111 -6.34 8.83 11.22
N GLN A 112 -6.82 9.34 12.36
CA GLN A 112 -5.96 9.84 13.45
C GLN A 112 -5.04 8.75 14.06
N ASN A 113 -5.43 7.48 13.98
CA ASN A 113 -4.63 6.39 14.56
C ASN A 113 -3.53 5.93 13.59
N PHE A 114 -2.26 6.13 13.95
CA PHE A 114 -1.12 5.84 13.09
C PHE A 114 -0.95 4.34 12.83
N LYS A 115 -1.35 3.48 13.77
CA LYS A 115 -1.29 2.02 13.53
C LYS A 115 -2.26 1.60 12.43
N VAL A 116 -3.44 2.23 12.36
CA VAL A 116 -4.42 1.99 11.30
C VAL A 116 -3.85 2.51 9.97
N ARG A 117 -3.31 3.74 9.94
CA ARG A 117 -2.63 4.31 8.75
C ARG A 117 -1.50 3.40 8.25
N ILE A 118 -0.63 2.93 9.14
CA ILE A 118 0.46 1.98 8.84
C ILE A 118 -0.09 0.72 8.16
N LYS A 119 -1.18 0.14 8.69
CA LYS A 119 -1.77 -1.05 8.07
C LYS A 119 -2.41 -0.78 6.72
N SER A 120 -3.04 0.38 6.55
CA SER A 120 -3.57 0.78 5.27
C SER A 120 -2.46 0.94 4.22
N ALA A 121 -1.41 1.70 4.55
CA ALA A 121 -0.24 1.89 3.71
C ALA A 121 0.45 0.56 3.34
N ALA A 122 0.55 -0.37 4.31
CA ALA A 122 1.12 -1.70 4.06
C ALA A 122 0.23 -2.56 3.17
N ALA A 123 -1.10 -2.43 3.24
CA ALA A 123 -2.01 -3.13 2.34
C ALA A 123 -1.88 -2.61 0.89
N LEU A 124 -1.70 -1.30 0.72
CA LEU A 124 -1.50 -0.66 -0.58
C LEU A 124 -0.20 -1.08 -1.29
N SER A 125 0.81 -1.62 -0.60
CA SER A 125 2.03 -2.19 -1.21
C SER A 125 1.97 -3.69 -1.43
N VAL A 126 0.84 -4.35 -1.16
CA VAL A 126 0.72 -5.80 -1.36
C VAL A 126 0.64 -6.20 -2.84
N PRO A 127 -0.19 -5.57 -3.69
CA PRO A 127 -0.28 -5.96 -5.09
C PRO A 127 1.08 -5.83 -5.79
N ALA A 128 1.55 -6.92 -6.38
CA ALA A 128 2.90 -7.01 -6.94
C ALA A 128 2.99 -6.61 -8.43
N CYS A 129 1.86 -6.38 -9.10
CA CYS A 129 1.78 -6.06 -10.52
C CYS A 129 1.05 -4.73 -10.76
N ARG A 130 1.50 -3.96 -11.76
CA ARG A 130 0.92 -2.65 -12.09
C ARG A 130 -0.58 -2.72 -12.40
N HIS A 131 -1.02 -3.71 -13.17
CA HIS A 131 -2.44 -3.84 -13.56
C HIS A 131 -3.39 -4.02 -12.36
N CYS A 132 -2.92 -4.56 -11.22
CA CYS A 132 -3.76 -4.75 -10.03
C CYS A 132 -4.26 -3.41 -9.46
N TYR A 133 -3.55 -2.31 -9.74
CA TYR A 133 -3.93 -0.97 -9.32
C TYR A 133 -4.89 -0.28 -10.30
N GLY A 134 -5.22 -0.88 -11.45
CA GLY A 134 -6.16 -0.33 -12.43
C GLY A 134 -5.55 0.58 -13.47
N ASP A 135 -6.32 1.58 -13.88
CA ASP A 135 -5.91 2.62 -14.82
C ASP A 135 -4.89 3.59 -14.20
N ALA A 136 -4.44 4.56 -15.00
CA ALA A 136 -3.50 5.60 -14.57
C ALA A 136 -4.10 6.50 -13.48
N GLU A 137 -5.40 6.82 -13.57
CA GLU A 137 -6.11 7.65 -12.60
C GLU A 137 -6.13 7.02 -11.20
N ARG A 138 -6.53 5.75 -11.10
CA ARG A 138 -6.55 5.03 -9.81
C ARG A 138 -5.15 4.87 -9.24
N PHE A 139 -4.15 4.54 -10.07
CA PHE A 139 -2.76 4.46 -9.63
C PHE A 139 -2.23 5.80 -9.11
N GLY A 140 -2.48 6.89 -9.85
CA GLY A 140 -2.12 8.25 -9.46
C GLY A 140 -2.86 8.72 -8.19
N HIS A 141 -4.11 8.30 -7.97
CA HIS A 141 -4.83 8.56 -6.72
C HIS A 141 -4.18 7.86 -5.52
N VAL A 142 -3.78 6.59 -5.67
CA VAL A 142 -3.05 5.85 -4.62
C VAL A 142 -1.73 6.54 -4.30
N TRP A 143 -0.98 6.93 -5.33
CA TRP A 143 0.28 7.68 -5.19
C TRP A 143 0.08 8.97 -4.39
N ARG A 144 -0.81 9.86 -4.85
CA ARG A 144 -1.07 11.16 -4.22
C ARG A 144 -1.52 11.01 -2.76
N SER A 145 -2.37 10.04 -2.48
CA SER A 145 -2.84 9.76 -1.12
C SER A 145 -1.70 9.35 -0.18
N LEU A 146 -0.73 8.57 -0.67
CA LEU A 146 0.44 8.18 0.11
C LEU A 146 1.44 9.34 0.29
N ALA A 147 1.64 10.15 -0.75
CA ALA A 147 2.52 11.32 -0.72
C ALA A 147 2.00 12.36 0.27
N ALA A 148 0.72 12.71 0.19
CA ALA A 148 0.07 13.61 1.16
C ALA A 148 0.09 13.02 2.59
N ALA A 149 -0.13 11.72 2.75
CA ALA A 149 -0.04 11.08 4.06
C ALA A 149 1.38 11.13 4.65
N LEU A 150 2.42 11.14 3.80
CA LEU A 150 3.81 11.24 4.22
C LEU A 150 4.17 12.65 4.67
N GLU A 151 3.70 13.67 3.94
CA GLU A 151 3.83 15.08 4.33
C GLU A 151 3.21 15.33 5.72
N HIS A 152 1.97 14.87 5.93
CA HIS A 152 1.25 15.00 7.20
C HIS A 152 1.50 13.85 8.19
N SER A 153 2.68 13.22 8.15
CA SER A 153 2.98 12.05 8.98
C SER A 153 3.39 12.38 10.42
N GLU A 154 3.67 13.65 10.70
CA GLU A 154 4.03 14.16 12.04
C GLU A 154 2.89 14.94 12.70
N GLU A 155 1.80 15.21 11.97
CA GLU A 155 0.63 15.91 12.47
C GLU A 155 -0.21 14.99 13.36
N THR A 156 -0.04 15.13 14.67
CA THR A 156 -0.91 14.50 15.67
C THR A 156 -1.03 15.36 16.91
N GLN A 157 -2.24 15.38 17.48
CA GLN A 157 -2.52 16.00 18.79
C GLN A 157 -2.30 15.00 19.94
N ASP A 158 -2.19 13.70 19.64
CA ASP A 158 -1.96 12.65 20.64
C ASP A 158 -0.46 12.30 20.73
N PHE A 159 0.15 12.68 21.85
CA PHE A 159 1.54 12.38 22.16
C PHE A 159 1.85 10.87 22.15
N LEU A 160 0.88 10.01 22.49
CA LEU A 160 1.08 8.56 22.48
C LEU A 160 1.15 7.98 21.06
N GLU A 161 0.63 8.69 20.07
CA GLU A 161 0.73 8.31 18.66
C GLU A 161 2.09 8.70 18.06
N TYR A 162 2.75 9.73 18.61
CA TYR A 162 4.05 10.21 18.12
C TYR A 162 5.12 9.10 18.04
N ARG A 163 5.08 8.12 18.94
CA ARG A 163 5.98 6.95 18.90
C ARG A 163 5.87 6.11 17.62
N TYR A 164 4.77 6.23 16.88
CA TYR A 164 4.53 5.51 15.63
C TYR A 164 4.87 6.33 14.37
N CYS A 165 5.18 7.64 14.47
CA CYS A 165 5.53 8.49 13.32
C CYS A 165 6.64 7.88 12.47
N SER A 166 7.70 7.39 13.11
CA SER A 166 8.83 6.75 12.41
C SER A 166 8.39 5.51 11.62
N SER A 167 7.57 4.65 12.23
CA SER A 167 7.04 3.45 11.57
C SER A 167 6.07 3.79 10.43
N LEU A 168 5.27 4.84 10.60
CA LEU A 168 4.38 5.35 9.56
C LEU A 168 5.17 5.85 8.35
N ARG A 169 6.13 6.76 8.57
CA ARG A 169 7.01 7.27 7.50
C ARG A 169 7.77 6.18 6.78
N HIS A 170 8.33 5.22 7.52
CA HIS A 170 8.99 4.06 6.93
C HIS A 170 8.06 3.28 6.01
N THR A 171 6.83 3.01 6.46
CA THR A 171 5.85 2.23 5.69
C THR A 171 5.38 3.01 4.46
N LEU A 172 5.09 4.30 4.60
CA LEU A 172 4.69 5.17 3.49
C LEU A 172 5.80 5.27 2.43
N THR A 173 7.04 5.49 2.86
CA THR A 173 8.21 5.55 1.96
C THR A 173 8.43 4.23 1.24
N HIS A 174 8.32 3.10 1.95
CA HIS A 174 8.36 1.78 1.34
C HIS A 174 7.26 1.61 0.28
N THR A 175 6.01 2.01 0.59
CA THR A 175 4.89 1.86 -0.34
C THR A 175 5.04 2.78 -1.57
N LEU A 176 5.47 4.04 -1.42
CA LEU A 176 5.77 4.91 -2.56
C LEU A 176 6.91 4.36 -3.42
N THR A 177 7.97 3.85 -2.80
CA THR A 177 9.08 3.19 -3.51
C THR A 177 8.58 1.96 -4.27
N HIS A 178 7.69 1.18 -3.68
CA HIS A 178 7.04 0.05 -4.34
C HIS A 178 6.25 0.49 -5.58
N LEU A 179 5.47 1.57 -5.49
CA LEU A 179 4.75 2.10 -6.66
C LEU A 179 5.70 2.59 -7.75
N LEU A 180 6.79 3.29 -7.42
CA LEU A 180 7.82 3.68 -8.40
C LEU A 180 8.38 2.48 -9.17
N ARG A 181 8.55 1.34 -8.50
CA ARG A 181 9.05 0.12 -9.14
C ARG A 181 8.06 -0.46 -10.15
N LEU A 182 6.77 -0.29 -9.92
CA LEU A 182 5.70 -0.82 -10.76
C LEU A 182 5.20 0.14 -11.83
N SER A 183 5.49 1.44 -11.72
CA SER A 183 4.95 2.48 -12.60
C SER A 183 5.32 2.27 -14.07
N GLN A 184 4.44 2.67 -14.97
CA GLN A 184 4.61 2.63 -16.42
C GLN A 184 4.53 4.05 -17.01
N SER A 185 4.75 4.24 -18.31
CA SER A 185 4.79 5.57 -18.95
C SER A 185 3.53 6.40 -18.66
N GLN A 186 2.36 5.77 -18.75
CA GLN A 186 1.04 6.34 -18.46
C GLN A 186 0.89 6.90 -17.03
N ASP A 187 1.75 6.50 -16.08
CA ASP A 187 1.69 6.96 -14.69
C ASP A 187 2.57 8.20 -14.45
N MET A 188 3.50 8.47 -15.36
CA MET A 188 4.52 9.50 -15.19
C MET A 188 3.91 10.89 -14.96
N PRO A 189 2.83 11.33 -15.64
CA PRO A 189 2.22 12.64 -15.37
C PRO A 189 1.78 12.82 -13.91
N ALA A 190 1.09 11.82 -13.34
CA ALA A 190 0.61 11.90 -11.97
C ALA A 190 1.75 11.87 -10.93
N LEU A 191 2.77 11.04 -11.18
CA LEU A 191 3.95 10.93 -10.32
C LEU A 191 4.82 12.19 -10.40
N GLY A 192 5.15 12.63 -11.62
CA GLY A 192 5.98 13.81 -11.87
C GLY A 192 5.38 15.06 -11.26
N MET A 193 4.07 15.29 -11.44
CA MET A 193 3.36 16.40 -10.80
C MET A 193 3.52 16.38 -9.28
N SER A 194 3.27 15.24 -8.64
CA SER A 194 3.39 15.10 -7.18
C SER A 194 4.82 15.28 -6.67
N LEU A 195 5.85 14.92 -7.46
CA LEU A 195 7.25 15.04 -7.06
C LEU A 195 7.80 16.48 -7.14
N VAL A 196 7.17 17.35 -7.93
CA VAL A 196 7.53 18.78 -8.03
C VAL A 196 6.95 19.61 -6.89
N MET A 197 5.87 19.12 -6.28
CA MET A 197 5.18 19.76 -5.16
C MET A 197 5.93 19.56 -3.83
N GLU A 198 5.41 20.13 -2.74
CA GLU A 198 6.03 20.03 -1.40
C GLU A 198 6.14 18.56 -0.92
N GLU A 199 5.15 17.73 -1.25
CA GLU A 199 5.12 16.30 -0.96
C GLU A 199 6.38 15.60 -1.50
N GLY A 200 6.88 16.02 -2.66
CA GLY A 200 8.07 15.48 -3.30
C GLY A 200 9.35 15.76 -2.53
N ARG A 201 9.50 16.95 -1.94
CA ARG A 201 10.66 17.30 -1.09
C ARG A 201 10.71 16.43 0.15
N GLY A 202 9.60 16.33 0.88
CA GLY A 202 9.50 15.47 2.07
C GLY A 202 9.76 14.01 1.73
N PHE A 203 9.23 13.54 0.59
CA PHE A 203 9.49 12.18 0.11
C PHE A 203 10.97 11.93 -0.19
N LYS A 204 11.69 12.85 -0.85
CA LYS A 204 13.13 12.72 -1.12
C LYS A 204 13.91 12.47 0.18
N GLU A 205 13.71 13.30 1.19
CA GLU A 205 14.43 13.19 2.47
C GLU A 205 14.18 11.85 3.16
N HIS A 206 12.93 11.40 3.18
CA HIS A 206 12.57 10.12 3.77
C HIS A 206 13.07 8.94 2.94
N LEU A 207 13.09 9.05 1.62
CA LEU A 207 13.61 8.03 0.72
C LEU A 207 15.12 7.85 0.92
N VAL A 208 15.92 8.92 0.98
CA VAL A 208 17.36 8.83 1.25
C VAL A 208 17.63 8.11 2.58
N LYS A 209 16.92 8.48 3.66
CA LYS A 209 17.02 7.80 4.97
C LYS A 209 16.64 6.32 4.84
N TYR A 210 15.53 6.03 4.16
CA TYR A 210 15.05 4.66 3.95
C TYR A 210 16.06 3.80 3.18
N LEU A 211 16.70 4.34 2.15
CA LEU A 211 17.72 3.65 1.35
C LEU A 211 18.99 3.37 2.14
N ARG A 212 19.41 4.27 3.04
CA ARG A 212 20.51 4.06 3.98
C ARG A 212 20.19 3.06 5.09
N GLY A 213 18.95 2.58 5.14
CA GLY A 213 18.44 1.72 6.20
C GLY A 213 18.05 2.47 7.47
N GLU A 214 18.15 3.80 7.49
CA GLU A 214 17.77 4.66 8.61
C GLU A 214 16.24 4.61 8.86
N GLY A 215 15.79 4.62 10.12
CA GLY A 215 14.36 4.57 10.46
C GLY A 215 13.67 3.19 10.43
N GLY A 216 14.20 2.19 11.16
CA GLY A 216 13.55 0.89 11.33
C GLY A 216 12.25 0.94 12.16
N MET A 217 11.39 -0.07 11.97
CA MET A 217 10.08 -0.24 12.60
C MET A 217 10.17 -0.43 14.13
N ASP A 218 10.45 0.62 14.90
CA ASP A 218 10.54 0.57 16.38
C ASP A 218 9.16 0.67 17.08
N GLY A 219 8.12 0.18 16.40
CA GLY A 219 6.73 0.26 16.82
C GLY A 219 6.21 -1.03 17.45
N GLY A 220 6.83 -1.54 18.52
CA GLY A 220 6.11 -2.40 19.48
C GLY A 220 6.48 -3.88 19.61
N ARG A 221 7.65 -4.34 19.17
CA ARG A 221 8.25 -5.59 19.67
C ARG A 221 9.76 -5.42 19.83
N ARG A 222 10.22 -5.37 21.10
CA ARG A 222 11.62 -5.67 21.45
C ARG A 222 11.92 -7.09 20.95
N GLY A 223 12.73 -7.21 19.92
CA GLY A 223 13.17 -8.52 19.42
C GLY A 223 13.90 -8.45 18.10
N GLY A 224 15.23 -8.34 18.17
CA GLY A 224 16.13 -8.54 17.04
C GLY A 224 16.84 -7.26 16.61
N GLY A 225 17.91 -6.89 17.32
CA GLY A 225 18.92 -6.01 16.77
C GLY A 225 19.53 -6.72 15.56
N GLY A 226 19.11 -6.35 14.35
CA GLY A 226 19.90 -6.62 13.17
C GLY A 226 21.21 -5.85 13.36
N GLY A 227 22.35 -6.55 13.39
CA GLY A 227 23.66 -5.91 13.46
C GLY A 227 23.82 -4.88 12.35
N THR A 228 24.70 -3.90 12.56
CA THR A 228 24.99 -2.80 11.62
C THR A 228 25.18 -3.32 10.20
N GLU A 229 25.94 -4.41 10.03
CA GLU A 229 26.19 -5.08 8.75
C GLU A 229 24.91 -5.57 8.05
N GLY A 230 23.93 -6.08 8.79
CA GLY A 230 22.66 -6.56 8.24
C GLY A 230 21.74 -5.42 7.80
N ARG A 231 21.91 -4.23 8.39
CA ARG A 231 21.18 -3.02 8.01
C ARG A 231 21.79 -2.38 6.77
N GLU A 232 23.12 -2.34 6.71
CA GLU A 232 23.89 -1.87 5.55
C GLU A 232 23.58 -2.71 4.31
N ARG A 233 23.65 -4.05 4.41
CA ARG A 233 23.33 -4.96 3.30
C ARG A 233 21.90 -4.77 2.77
N LYS A 234 20.93 -4.53 3.66
CA LYS A 234 19.54 -4.21 3.25
C LYS A 234 19.44 -2.85 2.57
N GLY A 235 20.24 -1.88 2.99
CA GLY A 235 20.33 -0.57 2.34
C GLY A 235 20.90 -0.68 0.93
N GLU A 236 22.02 -1.40 0.78
CA GLU A 236 22.64 -1.67 -0.52
C GLU A 236 21.68 -2.34 -1.51
N GLU A 237 20.91 -3.34 -1.05
CA GLU A 237 19.90 -4.00 -1.86
C GLU A 237 18.79 -3.03 -2.32
N ARG A 238 18.36 -2.12 -1.45
CA ARG A 238 17.36 -1.09 -1.79
C ARG A 238 17.90 -0.10 -2.81
N VAL A 239 19.14 0.37 -2.63
CA VAL A 239 19.81 1.28 -3.57
C VAL A 239 19.95 0.62 -4.94
N ARG A 240 20.42 -0.64 -4.99
CA ARG A 240 20.50 -1.42 -6.25
C ARG A 240 19.15 -1.52 -6.94
N THR A 241 18.11 -1.89 -6.19
CA THR A 241 16.74 -2.04 -6.74
C THR A 241 16.18 -0.71 -7.27
N LEU A 242 16.52 0.41 -6.62
CA LEU A 242 16.13 1.74 -7.09
C LEU A 242 16.91 2.13 -8.36
N GLY A 243 18.20 1.76 -8.45
CA GLY A 243 19.01 1.92 -9.66
C GLY A 243 18.42 1.19 -10.87
N GLU A 244 18.00 -0.08 -10.69
CA GLU A 244 17.30 -0.85 -11.72
C GLU A 244 15.98 -0.18 -12.16
N THR A 245 15.28 0.45 -11.20
CA THR A 245 14.06 1.20 -11.49
C THR A 245 14.35 2.45 -12.32
N LEU A 246 15.42 3.18 -11.99
CA LEU A 246 15.87 4.34 -12.74
C LEU A 246 16.26 3.96 -14.18
N GLU A 247 17.02 2.89 -14.38
CA GLU A 247 17.39 2.41 -15.72
C GLU A 247 16.16 2.05 -16.57
N ARG A 248 15.18 1.36 -15.95
CA ARG A 248 13.91 1.05 -16.60
C ARG A 248 13.10 2.30 -16.95
N LEU A 249 13.07 3.31 -16.10
CA LEU A 249 12.35 4.55 -16.39
C LEU A 249 13.06 5.38 -17.47
N ARG A 250 14.40 5.36 -17.52
CA ARG A 250 15.17 6.00 -18.60
C ARG A 250 14.86 5.40 -19.97
N SER A 251 14.72 4.07 -20.08
CA SER A 251 14.37 3.45 -21.37
C SER A 251 12.99 3.91 -21.85
N LEU A 252 12.04 4.18 -20.94
CA LEU A 252 10.75 4.74 -21.32
C LEU A 252 10.83 6.16 -21.91
N CYS A 253 11.88 6.93 -21.57
CA CYS A 253 12.09 8.26 -22.13
C CYS A 253 12.72 8.25 -23.53
N VAL A 254 13.34 7.15 -23.97
CA VAL A 254 14.08 7.07 -25.24
C VAL A 254 13.20 6.52 -26.38
N ASP A 255 12.17 5.74 -26.05
CA ASP A 255 11.31 5.07 -27.02
C ASP A 255 10.02 5.85 -27.37
N GLY A 256 9.86 7.08 -26.86
CA GLY A 256 8.68 7.93 -27.09
C GLY A 256 8.76 8.72 -28.41
N GLU A 257 7.67 8.79 -29.15
CA GLU A 257 7.51 9.80 -30.22
C GLU A 257 7.55 11.21 -29.60
N GLU A 258 8.32 12.09 -30.22
CA GLU A 258 8.71 13.42 -29.74
C GLU A 258 7.51 14.25 -29.15
N ASP A 259 7.68 14.71 -27.90
CA ASP A 259 6.95 15.84 -27.25
C ASP A 259 5.65 15.52 -26.45
N GLY A 260 5.48 14.26 -26.01
CA GLY A 260 4.38 13.86 -25.13
C GLY A 260 4.50 14.35 -23.67
N GLU A 261 3.36 14.61 -23.00
CA GLU A 261 3.30 14.94 -21.56
C GLU A 261 3.87 13.83 -20.68
N GLU A 262 3.73 12.56 -21.10
CA GLU A 262 4.31 11.40 -20.41
C GLU A 262 5.84 11.45 -20.40
N GLU A 263 6.47 11.80 -21.52
CA GLU A 263 7.92 11.85 -21.66
C GLU A 263 8.53 12.98 -20.80
N ARG A 264 7.95 14.19 -20.88
CA ARG A 264 8.35 15.32 -20.03
C ARG A 264 8.21 14.98 -18.55
N SER A 265 7.12 14.32 -18.17
CA SER A 265 6.91 13.90 -16.79
C SER A 265 7.87 12.77 -16.38
N ALA A 266 8.21 11.86 -17.30
CA ALA A 266 9.17 10.80 -17.05
C ALA A 266 10.58 11.36 -16.77
N LEU A 267 11.01 12.38 -17.51
CA LEU A 267 12.27 13.09 -17.25
C LEU A 267 12.30 13.71 -15.84
N VAL A 268 11.17 14.25 -15.36
CA VAL A 268 11.06 14.77 -13.98
C VAL A 268 11.25 13.64 -12.95
N VAL A 269 10.59 12.49 -13.14
CA VAL A 269 10.74 11.33 -12.24
C VAL A 269 12.18 10.79 -12.27
N VAL A 270 12.78 10.70 -13.45
CA VAL A 270 14.18 10.26 -13.64
C VAL A 270 15.15 11.20 -12.92
N ALA A 271 15.03 12.52 -13.13
CA ALA A 271 15.86 13.52 -12.47
C ALA A 271 15.73 13.47 -10.94
N PHE A 272 14.52 13.26 -10.43
CA PHE A 272 14.28 13.06 -9.00
C PHE A 272 15.03 11.83 -8.46
N LEU A 273 14.97 10.70 -9.14
CA LEU A 273 15.65 9.47 -8.71
C LEU A 273 17.18 9.58 -8.78
N GLU A 274 17.71 10.26 -9.79
CA GLU A 274 19.14 10.56 -9.90
C GLU A 274 19.64 11.39 -8.72
N ASP A 275 18.88 12.42 -8.36
CA ASP A 275 19.18 13.29 -7.22
C ASP A 275 19.11 12.53 -5.88
N VAL A 276 18.13 11.64 -5.71
CA VAL A 276 18.05 10.73 -4.55
C VAL A 276 19.28 9.81 -4.45
N LEU A 277 19.67 9.17 -5.55
CA LEU A 277 20.81 8.25 -5.57
C LEU A 277 22.12 8.99 -5.31
N ARG A 278 22.32 10.16 -5.91
CA ARG A 278 23.46 11.04 -5.63
C ARG A 278 23.53 11.43 -4.16
N SER A 279 22.40 11.81 -3.56
CA SER A 279 22.30 12.13 -2.12
C SER A 279 22.66 10.92 -1.22
N CYS A 280 22.48 9.69 -1.71
CA CYS A 280 22.90 8.48 -1.00
C CYS A 280 24.43 8.24 -1.07
N GLU A 281 25.10 8.77 -2.09
CA GLU A 281 26.55 8.68 -2.28
C GLU A 281 27.31 9.80 -1.55
N GLU A 282 26.81 11.04 -1.59
CA GLU A 282 27.50 12.23 -1.05
C GLU A 282 27.63 12.29 0.47
N LEU A 283 26.79 11.56 1.23
CA LEU A 283 26.91 11.49 2.70
C LEU A 283 27.50 10.14 3.19
N LYS A 284 28.32 9.48 2.37
CA LYS A 284 29.21 8.39 2.81
C LYS A 284 30.55 8.97 3.24
#